data_AF-A0A7J8SUG5-F1
#
_entry.id   AF-A0A7J8SUG5-F1
#
_cell.length_a   1.000
_cell.length_b   1.000
_cell.length_c   1.000
_cell.angle_alpha   90.00
_cell.angle_beta   90.00
_cell.angle_gamma   90.00
#
_symmetry.space_group_name_H-M   'P 1'
#
loop_
_entity.id
_entity.type
_entity.pdbx_description
1 polymer ?
#
loop_
_entity_poly.entity_id
_entity_poly.type
_entity_poly.pdbx_seq_one_letter_code
_entity_poly.pdbx_strand_id
1 'polypeptide(L)'
;MTKLMTEEDRPHAVVSIVGMGGIGKTTLARKVYNHVDVRRHFDCFAWVYISQQCKPREVLLRVLMKVLSPSKDEKELIENMDEIELGRTLFDALKEKRYLVVLDDIWRSEDWDILKPAFPRGRKGSKILFTTRIKNVASCADPWSTPVELSLLTDDESWNLLCRKAFPSSKMAIVMLGGLLATKQSLAQWEMVYKNIHGHLKGLPHQDQNGAVMNIILVSSYNDLPYPLKPCLLYLGHYPKDWEISKNELIRLWIAEGFIPENEEFLMEDLGEIFLEQLIDRSLVQV
;
A
#
# COMPACT_ATOMS: atom_id res chain seq x y z
N MET A 1 -3.61 14.46 2.55
CA MET A 1 -3.08 15.47 1.61
C MET A 1 -3.76 16.82 1.83
N THR A 2 -5.10 16.87 1.91
CA THR A 2 -5.90 18.08 2.13
C THR A 2 -5.40 18.94 3.30
N LYS A 3 -5.12 18.34 4.46
CA LYS A 3 -4.60 19.06 5.65
C LYS A 3 -3.24 19.76 5.45
N LEU A 4 -2.38 19.25 4.57
CA LEU A 4 -1.09 19.90 4.30
C LEU A 4 -1.21 21.03 3.27
N MET A 5 -2.22 20.98 2.41
CA MET A 5 -2.37 21.90 1.29
C MET A 5 -3.32 23.07 1.61
N THR A 6 -3.84 23.13 2.84
CA THR A 6 -4.63 24.27 3.32
C THR A 6 -3.74 25.50 3.47
N GLU A 7 -4.13 26.60 2.84
CA GLU A 7 -3.52 27.91 3.07
C GLU A 7 -4.05 28.53 4.35
N GLU A 8 -3.71 27.95 5.49
CA GLU A 8 -3.97 28.56 6.79
C GLU A 8 -2.96 29.66 7.07
N ASP A 9 -3.43 30.70 7.74
CA ASP A 9 -2.63 31.87 8.07
C ASP A 9 -2.35 31.94 9.58
N ARG A 10 -1.80 30.84 10.12
CA ARG A 10 -1.48 30.66 11.54
C ARG A 10 0.02 30.35 11.72
N PRO A 11 0.67 30.88 12.75
CA PRO A 11 2.05 30.50 13.07
C PRO A 11 2.09 29.04 13.54
N HIS A 12 3.14 28.31 13.15
CA HIS A 12 3.36 26.90 13.54
C HIS A 12 2.19 25.96 13.27
N ALA A 13 1.59 26.01 12.07
CA ALA A 13 0.54 25.06 11.70
C ALA A 13 1.09 23.63 11.64
N VAL A 14 0.77 22.81 12.66
CA VAL A 14 1.25 21.43 12.78
C VAL A 14 0.18 20.45 12.31
N VAL A 15 0.57 19.52 11.44
CA VAL A 15 -0.24 18.36 11.07
C VAL A 15 0.42 17.15 11.69
N SER A 16 -0.31 16.40 12.51
CA SER A 16 0.24 15.25 13.24
C SER A 16 -0.34 13.94 12.73
N ILE A 17 0.51 12.93 12.54
CA ILE A 17 0.11 11.54 12.29
C ILE A 17 0.42 10.72 13.55
N VAL A 18 -0.61 10.12 14.14
CA VAL A 18 -0.55 9.44 15.43
C VAL A 18 -0.91 7.96 15.26
N GLY A 19 -0.31 7.08 16.07
CA GLY A 19 -0.61 5.65 16.06
C GLY A 19 0.52 4.80 16.65
N MET A 20 0.25 3.52 16.88
CA MET A 20 1.19 2.60 17.53
C MET A 20 2.51 2.42 16.74
N GLY A 21 3.52 1.81 17.38
CA GLY A 21 4.77 1.43 16.70
C GLY A 21 4.50 0.48 15.53
N GLY A 22 5.23 0.62 14.41
CA GLY A 22 5.08 -0.26 13.25
C GLY A 22 3.84 -0.03 12.36
N ILE A 23 2.87 0.79 12.80
CA ILE A 23 1.58 0.98 12.09
C ILE A 23 1.68 1.75 10.76
N GLY A 24 2.87 2.21 10.36
CA GLY A 24 3.09 2.86 9.06
C GLY A 24 3.01 4.39 9.04
N LYS A 25 3.08 5.09 10.19
CA LYS A 25 3.09 6.57 10.26
C LYS A 25 4.15 7.21 9.35
N THR A 26 5.41 6.79 9.52
CA THR A 26 6.55 7.24 8.71
C THR A 26 6.36 6.92 7.23
N THR A 27 5.76 5.76 6.92
CA THR A 27 5.44 5.36 5.54
C THR A 27 4.41 6.30 4.90
N LEU A 28 3.34 6.64 5.63
CA LEU A 28 2.33 7.57 5.16
C LEU A 28 2.90 8.98 4.99
N ALA A 29 3.62 9.48 5.99
CA ALA A 29 4.32 10.77 5.91
C ALA A 29 5.24 10.81 4.67
N ARG A 30 5.96 9.72 4.39
CA ARG A 30 6.90 9.64 3.25
C ARG A 30 6.19 9.66 1.93
N LYS A 31 5.06 8.96 1.82
CA LYS A 31 4.21 8.98 0.62
C LYS A 31 3.68 10.38 0.33
N VAL A 32 3.27 11.11 1.37
CA VAL A 32 2.75 12.47 1.21
C VAL A 32 3.86 13.48 0.92
N TYR A 33 4.99 13.41 1.63
CA TYR A 33 6.15 14.28 1.42
C TYR A 33 6.72 14.18 0.01
N ASN A 34 6.68 13.00 -0.61
CA ASN A 34 7.15 12.77 -1.98
C ASN A 34 6.06 12.94 -3.04
N HIS A 35 4.83 13.32 -2.65
CA HIS A 35 3.76 13.52 -3.62
C HIS A 35 4.05 14.73 -4.52
N VAL A 36 3.79 14.61 -5.82
CA VAL A 36 4.11 15.66 -6.82
C VAL A 36 3.47 17.01 -6.48
N ASP A 37 2.20 17.01 -6.08
CA ASP A 37 1.48 18.25 -5.75
C ASP A 37 2.01 18.89 -4.46
N VAL A 38 2.39 18.08 -3.48
CA VAL A 38 3.02 18.55 -2.24
C VAL A 38 4.38 19.15 -2.60
N ARG A 39 5.18 18.47 -3.43
CA ARG A 39 6.50 18.96 -3.87
C ARG A 39 6.44 20.26 -4.65
N ARG A 40 5.37 20.50 -5.41
CA ARG A 40 5.15 21.75 -6.15
C ARG A 40 4.61 22.89 -5.29
N HIS A 41 4.00 22.58 -4.15
CA HIS A 41 3.32 23.58 -3.33
C HIS A 41 4.25 24.38 -2.42
N PHE A 42 5.30 23.76 -1.88
CA PHE A 42 6.23 24.38 -0.93
C PHE A 42 7.55 24.77 -1.61
N ASP A 43 8.13 25.88 -1.15
CA ASP A 43 9.39 26.44 -1.65
C ASP A 43 10.61 25.66 -1.13
N CYS A 44 10.51 25.07 0.06
CA CYS A 44 11.57 24.27 0.65
C CYS A 44 11.03 23.15 1.55
N PHE A 45 11.89 22.13 1.75
CA PHE A 45 11.53 20.91 2.45
C PHE A 45 12.65 20.46 3.37
N ALA A 46 12.28 19.92 4.53
CA ALA A 46 13.20 19.13 5.33
C ALA A 46 12.48 17.92 5.92
N TRP A 47 13.23 16.83 6.08
CA TRP A 47 12.80 15.67 6.84
C TRP A 47 13.91 15.31 7.80
N VAL A 48 13.59 15.28 9.09
CA VAL A 48 14.52 14.85 10.14
C VAL A 48 13.85 13.85 11.07
N TYR A 49 14.64 12.88 11.52
CA TYR A 49 14.24 11.92 12.55
C TYR A 49 14.62 12.45 13.93
N ILE A 50 13.71 12.37 14.89
CA ILE A 50 13.91 12.79 16.27
C ILE A 50 14.17 11.53 17.12
N SER A 51 15.38 11.45 17.68
CA SER A 51 15.72 10.39 18.63
C SER A 51 15.01 10.59 19.97
N GLN A 52 14.80 9.50 20.72
CA GLN A 52 14.27 9.55 22.09
C GLN A 52 15.01 10.52 23.01
N GLN A 53 16.33 10.62 22.83
CA GLN A 53 17.16 11.66 23.42
C GLN A 53 17.30 12.75 22.35
N CYS A 54 16.40 13.73 22.37
CA CYS A 54 16.47 14.84 21.44
C CYS A 54 17.70 15.69 21.76
N LYS A 55 18.51 15.96 20.72
CA LYS A 55 19.63 16.90 20.80
C LYS A 55 19.30 18.07 19.88
N PRO A 56 18.79 19.20 20.41
CA PRO A 56 18.20 20.24 19.58
C PRO A 56 19.17 20.80 18.55
N ARG A 57 20.43 21.07 18.95
CA ARG A 57 21.51 21.42 18.01
C ARG A 57 21.62 20.49 16.79
N GLU A 58 21.65 19.17 17.00
CA GLU A 58 21.77 18.20 15.90
C GLU A 58 20.53 18.21 14.98
N VAL A 59 19.34 18.39 15.56
CA VAL A 59 18.09 18.48 14.80
C VAL A 59 18.05 19.75 13.96
N LEU A 60 18.32 20.91 14.57
CA LEU A 60 18.35 22.21 13.89
C LEU A 60 19.37 22.23 12.76
N LEU A 61 20.58 21.71 13.01
CA LEU A 61 21.62 21.56 11.99
C LEU A 61 21.12 20.75 10.79
N ARG A 62 20.50 19.57 11.03
CA ARG A 62 20.00 18.71 9.95
C ARG A 62 18.87 19.37 9.16
N VAL A 63 17.95 20.09 9.83
CA VAL A 63 16.88 20.83 9.15
C VAL A 63 17.50 21.92 8.28
N LEU A 64 18.40 22.73 8.83
CA LEU A 64 19.04 23.84 8.14
C LEU A 64 19.80 23.37 6.90
N MET A 65 20.58 22.29 7.02
CA MET A 65 21.31 21.68 5.90
C MET A 65 20.38 21.23 4.76
N LYS A 66 19.16 20.75 5.08
CA LYS A 66 18.17 20.36 4.07
C LYS A 66 17.48 21.56 3.42
N VAL A 67 17.19 22.60 4.21
CA VAL A 67 16.50 23.80 3.74
C VAL A 67 17.40 24.66 2.85
N LEU A 68 18.66 24.83 3.23
CA LEU A 68 19.62 25.66 2.50
C LEU A 68 20.31 24.91 1.35
N SER A 69 20.50 23.59 1.48
CA SER A 69 21.36 22.81 0.57
C SER A 69 22.72 23.48 0.29
N PRO A 70 23.48 23.82 1.34
CA PRO A 70 24.68 24.68 1.23
C PRO A 70 25.84 24.01 0.46
N SER A 71 26.74 24.85 -0.05
CA SER A 71 28.05 24.46 -0.62
C SER A 71 28.98 23.86 0.45
N LYS A 72 30.15 23.34 0.05
CA LYS A 72 31.09 22.72 1.00
C LYS A 72 31.58 23.72 2.06
N ASP A 73 31.95 24.93 1.64
CA ASP A 73 32.50 25.95 2.54
C ASP A 73 31.44 26.47 3.52
N GLU A 74 30.20 26.65 3.05
CA GLU A 74 29.06 27.01 3.90
C GLU A 74 28.71 25.93 4.92
N LYS A 75 28.88 24.64 4.56
CA LYS A 75 28.62 23.54 5.50
C LYS A 75 29.52 23.61 6.72
N GLU A 76 30.81 23.85 6.51
CA GLU A 76 31.79 23.94 7.59
C GLU A 76 31.45 25.09 8.55
N LEU A 77 31.03 26.24 8.02
CA LEU A 77 30.55 27.37 8.83
C LEU A 77 29.32 26.99 9.66
N ILE A 78 28.32 26.35 9.04
CA ILE A 78 27.09 25.95 9.73
C ILE A 78 27.35 24.86 10.77
N GLU A 79 28.27 23.92 10.51
CA GLU A 79 28.63 22.84 11.44
C GLU A 79 29.33 23.36 12.70
N ASN A 80 29.95 24.54 12.65
CA ASN A 80 30.59 25.19 13.79
C ASN A 80 29.64 26.07 14.61
N MET A 81 28.42 26.35 14.12
CA MET A 81 27.44 27.17 14.85
C MET A 81 26.97 26.50 16.15
N ASP A 82 26.68 27.33 17.14
CA ASP A 82 25.99 26.88 18.34
C ASP A 82 24.47 26.70 18.11
N GLU A 83 23.76 26.21 19.12
CA GLU A 83 22.32 25.93 19.00
C GLU A 83 21.48 27.21 18.74
N ILE A 84 21.86 28.34 19.33
CA ILE A 84 21.14 29.61 19.20
C ILE A 84 21.36 30.20 17.81
N GLU A 85 22.60 30.17 17.32
CA GLU A 85 22.97 30.59 15.98
C GLU A 85 22.28 29.76 14.90
N LEU A 86 22.23 28.43 15.08
CA LEU A 86 21.49 27.53 14.19
C LEU A 86 20.00 27.86 14.19
N GLY A 87 19.41 28.09 15.36
CA GLY A 87 17.99 28.45 15.49
C GLY A 87 17.65 29.75 14.77
N ARG A 88 18.48 30.80 14.94
CA ARG A 88 18.31 32.09 14.25
C ARG A 88 18.49 31.97 12.74
N THR A 89 19.53 31.28 12.30
CA THR A 89 19.81 31.09 10.87
C THR A 89 18.71 30.29 10.18
N LEU A 90 18.18 29.26 10.86
CA LEU A 90 17.03 28.51 10.36
C LEU A 90 15.77 29.37 10.30
N PHE A 91 15.52 30.17 11.33
CA PHE A 91 14.39 31.09 11.34
C PHE A 91 14.45 32.05 10.14
N ASP A 92 15.60 32.68 9.92
CA ASP A 92 15.80 33.60 8.80
C ASP A 92 15.69 32.93 7.43
N ALA A 93 16.14 31.68 7.31
CA ALA A 93 16.01 30.89 6.09
C ALA A 93 14.56 30.52 5.74
N LEU A 94 13.69 30.43 6.74
CA LEU A 94 12.30 29.98 6.61
C LEU A 94 11.28 31.13 6.52
N LYS A 95 11.56 32.30 7.09
CA LYS A 95 10.56 33.37 7.29
C LYS A 95 9.93 33.88 5.99
N GLU A 96 10.69 33.88 4.90
CA GLU A 96 10.24 34.31 3.57
C GLU A 96 9.84 33.16 2.63
N LYS A 97 9.71 31.92 3.15
CA LYS A 97 9.41 30.73 2.34
C LYS A 97 8.12 30.07 2.79
N ARG A 98 7.44 29.40 1.87
CA ARG A 98 6.42 28.42 2.21
C ARG A 98 7.11 27.08 2.44
N TYR A 99 7.29 26.67 3.69
CA TYR A 99 8.09 25.49 4.01
C TYR A 99 7.25 24.28 4.44
N LEU A 100 7.77 23.08 4.19
CA LEU A 100 7.29 21.83 4.79
C LEU A 100 8.43 21.13 5.52
N VAL A 101 8.35 21.08 6.86
CA VAL A 101 9.34 20.38 7.69
C VAL A 101 8.69 19.17 8.36
N VAL A 102 9.25 17.99 8.15
CA VAL A 102 8.82 16.74 8.78
C VAL A 102 9.73 16.45 9.97
N LEU A 103 9.13 16.40 11.17
CA LEU A 103 9.77 15.91 12.39
C LEU A 103 9.21 14.52 12.70
N ASP A 104 9.99 13.49 12.34
CA ASP A 104 9.57 12.10 12.38
C ASP A 104 9.92 11.46 13.74
N ASP A 105 8.95 10.77 14.34
CA ASP A 105 9.02 10.01 15.58
C ASP A 105 9.28 10.88 16.84
N ILE A 106 8.50 11.95 17.04
CA ILE A 106 8.59 12.77 18.27
C ILE A 106 8.04 11.99 19.48
N TRP A 107 8.80 11.99 20.57
CA TRP A 107 8.47 11.28 21.80
C TRP A 107 7.91 12.18 22.90
N ARG A 108 8.33 13.44 22.97
CA ARG A 108 8.02 14.35 24.08
C ARG A 108 7.54 15.70 23.58
N SER A 109 6.59 16.32 24.28
CA SER A 109 6.14 17.68 23.99
C SER A 109 7.27 18.69 24.20
N GLU A 110 8.12 18.45 25.19
CA GLU A 110 9.21 19.34 25.55
C GLU A 110 10.26 19.45 24.43
N ASP A 111 10.47 18.36 23.68
CA ASP A 111 11.37 18.37 22.51
C ASP A 111 10.87 19.35 21.44
N TRP A 112 9.56 19.45 21.25
CA TRP A 112 8.97 20.42 20.35
C TRP A 112 9.09 21.84 20.90
N ASP A 113 8.83 22.06 22.19
CA ASP A 113 8.91 23.39 22.80
C ASP A 113 10.31 24.02 22.67
N ILE A 114 11.36 23.20 22.73
CA ILE A 114 12.75 23.66 22.54
C ILE A 114 13.03 24.01 21.07
N LEU A 115 12.51 23.23 20.12
CA LEU A 115 12.75 23.42 18.69
C LEU A 115 11.87 24.52 18.07
N LYS A 116 10.67 24.71 18.59
CA LYS A 116 9.62 25.60 18.09
C LYS A 116 10.09 27.03 17.78
N PRO A 117 10.93 27.70 18.61
CA PRO A 117 11.39 29.06 18.33
C PRO A 117 12.17 29.22 17.01
N ALA A 118 12.75 28.16 16.46
CA ALA A 118 13.48 28.21 15.19
C ALA A 118 12.56 28.21 13.95
N PHE A 119 11.25 27.99 14.13
CA PHE A 119 10.28 27.90 13.04
C PHE A 119 9.39 29.16 13.00
N PRO A 120 9.56 30.06 12.03
CA PRO A 120 8.74 31.26 11.90
C PRO A 120 7.33 30.92 11.39
N ARG A 121 6.44 31.91 11.25
CA ARG A 121 5.18 31.72 10.52
C ARG A 121 5.41 31.31 9.05
N GLY A 122 6.47 31.82 8.42
CA GLY A 122 6.74 31.65 7.00
C GLY A 122 5.68 32.33 6.12
N ARG A 123 5.68 31.99 4.82
CA ARG A 123 4.58 32.33 3.91
C ARG A 123 3.33 31.52 4.24
N LYS A 124 2.17 32.06 3.88
CA LYS A 124 0.86 31.41 4.04
C LYS A 124 0.87 29.98 3.50
N GLY A 125 0.37 29.04 4.30
CA GLY A 125 0.40 27.61 3.98
C GLY A 125 1.66 26.86 4.40
N SER A 126 2.64 27.48 5.08
CA SER A 126 3.75 26.76 5.70
C SER A 126 3.26 25.73 6.72
N LYS A 127 3.85 24.53 6.73
CA LYS A 127 3.40 23.42 7.57
C LYS A 127 4.57 22.70 8.22
N ILE A 128 4.30 22.17 9.41
CA ILE A 128 5.17 21.21 10.08
C ILE A 128 4.40 19.89 10.19
N LEU A 129 5.02 18.78 9.80
CA LEU A 129 4.40 17.45 9.83
C LEU A 129 5.06 16.62 10.93
N PHE A 130 4.27 16.15 11.89
CA PHE A 130 4.71 15.27 12.95
C PHE A 130 4.33 13.83 12.64
N THR A 131 5.20 12.91 13.01
CA THR A 131 4.77 11.54 13.33
C THR A 131 5.09 11.27 14.80
N THR A 132 4.13 10.69 15.53
CA THR A 132 4.33 10.36 16.95
C THR A 132 3.48 9.16 17.34
N ARG A 133 3.87 8.47 18.41
CA ARG A 133 3.05 7.41 19.02
C ARG A 133 2.07 7.96 20.05
N ILE A 134 2.24 9.19 20.49
CA ILE A 134 1.59 9.74 21.67
C ILE A 134 0.63 10.85 21.25
N LYS A 135 -0.67 10.61 21.42
CA LYS A 135 -1.71 11.58 21.04
C LYS A 135 -1.54 12.93 21.74
N ASN A 136 -1.10 12.93 23.00
CA ASN A 136 -0.88 14.16 23.75
C ASN A 136 0.20 15.06 23.13
N VAL A 137 1.29 14.47 22.60
CA VAL A 137 2.34 15.23 21.90
C VAL A 137 1.76 15.98 20.70
N ALA A 138 0.86 15.34 19.94
CA ALA A 138 0.19 15.97 18.81
C ALA A 138 -0.73 17.13 19.24
N SER A 139 -1.48 16.94 20.33
CA SER A 139 -2.36 17.99 20.88
C SER A 139 -1.60 19.19 21.45
N CYS A 140 -0.46 18.95 22.11
CA CYS A 140 0.41 20.03 22.61
C CYS A 140 1.05 20.82 21.45
N ALA A 141 1.32 20.16 20.32
CA ALA A 141 1.96 20.80 19.18
C ALA A 141 1.06 21.82 18.46
N ASP A 142 -0.21 21.47 18.22
CA ASP A 142 -1.23 22.36 17.66
C ASP A 142 -2.63 21.96 18.18
N PRO A 143 -3.15 22.64 19.23
CA PRO A 143 -4.46 22.34 19.82
C PRO A 143 -5.65 22.53 18.86
N TRP A 144 -5.48 23.30 17.79
CA TRP A 144 -6.53 23.55 16.80
C TRP A 144 -6.51 22.54 15.64
N SER A 145 -5.50 21.67 15.59
CA SER A 145 -5.33 20.67 14.54
C SER A 145 -5.71 19.29 15.05
N THR A 146 -6.74 18.68 14.47
CA THR A 146 -7.08 17.29 14.79
C THR A 146 -6.01 16.35 14.21
N PRO A 147 -5.36 15.48 15.01
CA PRO A 147 -4.38 14.53 14.49
C PRO A 147 -5.00 13.53 13.51
N VAL A 148 -4.19 13.01 12.59
CA VAL A 148 -4.54 11.86 11.73
C VAL A 148 -4.15 10.60 12.48
N GLU A 149 -5.14 9.92 13.07
CA GLU A 149 -4.94 8.68 13.79
C GLU A 149 -4.97 7.49 12.83
N LEU A 150 -3.90 6.69 12.83
CA LEU A 150 -3.83 5.46 12.06
C LEU A 150 -4.39 4.30 12.88
N SER A 151 -5.33 3.57 12.28
CA SER A 151 -5.84 2.30 12.79
C SER A 151 -5.04 1.13 12.21
N LEU A 152 -5.24 -0.05 12.81
CA LEU A 152 -4.85 -1.29 12.15
C LEU A 152 -5.59 -1.43 10.82
N LEU A 153 -4.96 -2.10 9.87
CA LEU A 153 -5.60 -2.49 8.63
C LEU A 153 -6.66 -3.55 8.94
N THR A 154 -7.77 -3.50 8.22
CA THR A 154 -8.76 -4.59 8.18
C THR A 154 -8.16 -5.84 7.54
N ASP A 155 -8.81 -7.00 7.68
CA ASP A 155 -8.36 -8.25 7.06
C ASP A 155 -8.24 -8.10 5.53
N ASP A 156 -9.21 -7.44 4.90
CA ASP A 156 -9.19 -7.17 3.46
C ASP A 156 -8.05 -6.24 3.04
N GLU A 157 -7.81 -5.15 3.79
CA GLU A 157 -6.70 -4.24 3.52
C GLU A 157 -5.33 -4.90 3.74
N SER A 158 -5.21 -5.71 4.79
CA SER A 158 -4.01 -6.49 5.10
C SER A 158 -3.72 -7.48 4.00
N TRP A 159 -4.73 -8.23 3.57
CA TRP A 159 -4.63 -9.17 2.47
C TRP A 159 -4.28 -8.47 1.15
N ASN A 160 -4.92 -7.33 0.86
CA ASN A 160 -4.62 -6.54 -0.33
C ASN A 160 -3.17 -6.04 -0.32
N LEU A 161 -2.69 -5.53 0.83
CA LEU A 161 -1.32 -5.08 0.98
C LEU A 161 -0.32 -6.23 0.79
N LEU A 162 -0.60 -7.40 1.37
CA LEU A 162 0.20 -8.61 1.18
C LEU A 162 0.27 -8.98 -0.30
N CYS A 163 -0.87 -9.08 -0.99
CA CYS A 163 -0.91 -9.35 -2.42
C CYS A 163 -0.05 -8.35 -3.19
N ARG A 164 -0.20 -7.05 -2.95
CA ARG A 164 0.59 -6.03 -3.68
C ARG A 164 2.09 -6.13 -3.43
N LYS A 165 2.52 -6.57 -2.25
CA LYS A 165 3.94 -6.60 -1.85
C LYS A 165 4.63 -7.90 -2.17
N ALA A 166 4.02 -9.03 -1.82
CA ALA A 166 4.56 -10.35 -2.09
C ALA A 166 4.31 -10.78 -3.54
N PHE A 167 3.24 -10.26 -4.16
CA PHE A 167 2.72 -10.78 -5.41
C PHE A 167 2.21 -9.68 -6.37
N PRO A 168 3.13 -8.85 -6.88
CA PRO A 168 2.78 -7.69 -7.70
C PRO A 168 2.00 -8.04 -8.99
N SER A 169 1.93 -9.32 -9.37
CA SER A 169 1.47 -9.78 -10.68
C SER A 169 0.03 -10.31 -10.78
N SER A 170 -0.73 -10.47 -9.68
CA SER A 170 -2.22 -10.65 -9.63
C SER A 170 -2.65 -11.53 -8.44
N LYS A 171 -3.56 -11.04 -7.59
CA LYS A 171 -4.22 -11.83 -6.54
C LYS A 171 -4.91 -13.07 -7.11
N MET A 172 -5.56 -12.92 -8.28
CA MET A 172 -6.30 -13.99 -8.95
C MET A 172 -5.37 -15.10 -9.45
N ALA A 173 -4.17 -14.74 -9.94
CA ALA A 173 -3.19 -15.71 -10.43
C ALA A 173 -2.75 -16.67 -9.34
N ILE A 174 -2.63 -16.20 -8.09
CA ILE A 174 -2.23 -17.04 -6.96
C ILE A 174 -3.34 -17.96 -6.53
N VAL A 175 -4.56 -17.43 -6.44
CA VAL A 175 -5.72 -18.22 -6.04
C VAL A 175 -5.95 -19.37 -7.03
N MET A 176 -5.82 -19.11 -8.33
CA MET A 176 -5.93 -20.17 -9.34
C MET A 176 -4.71 -21.08 -9.40
N LEU A 177 -3.49 -20.58 -9.22
CA LEU A 177 -2.32 -21.44 -9.13
C LEU A 177 -2.42 -22.36 -7.91
N GLY A 178 -2.93 -21.85 -6.78
CA GLY A 178 -3.23 -22.63 -5.59
C GLY A 178 -4.27 -23.71 -5.86
N GLY A 179 -5.37 -23.36 -6.53
CA GLY A 179 -6.40 -24.32 -6.95
C GLY A 179 -5.87 -25.42 -7.88
N LEU A 180 -5.04 -25.04 -8.87
CA LEU A 180 -4.37 -25.99 -9.77
C LEU A 180 -3.39 -26.91 -9.02
N LEU A 181 -2.62 -26.36 -8.08
CA LEU A 181 -1.66 -27.15 -7.30
C LEU A 181 -2.35 -28.07 -6.28
N ALA A 182 -3.52 -27.67 -5.76
CA ALA A 182 -4.33 -28.49 -4.86
C ALA A 182 -4.82 -29.79 -5.51
N THR A 183 -4.93 -29.85 -6.85
CA THR A 183 -5.26 -31.09 -7.56
C THR A 183 -4.08 -32.09 -7.63
N LYS A 184 -2.88 -31.69 -7.18
CA LYS A 184 -1.66 -32.48 -7.33
C LYS A 184 -1.26 -33.20 -6.04
N GLN A 185 -1.02 -34.50 -6.17
CA GLN A 185 -0.77 -35.41 -5.05
C GLN A 185 0.74 -35.68 -4.82
N SER A 186 1.62 -35.18 -5.68
CA SER A 186 3.07 -35.43 -5.56
C SER A 186 3.94 -34.26 -6.02
N LEU A 187 5.16 -34.20 -5.49
CA LEU A 187 6.16 -33.20 -5.88
C LEU A 187 6.47 -33.24 -7.38
N ALA A 188 6.49 -34.43 -7.99
CA ALA A 188 6.71 -34.57 -9.43
C ALA A 188 5.61 -33.87 -10.25
N GLN A 189 4.35 -33.98 -9.81
CA GLN A 189 3.23 -33.27 -10.46
C GLN A 189 3.32 -31.75 -10.26
N TRP A 190 3.77 -31.30 -9.09
CA TRP A 190 4.06 -29.89 -8.83
C TRP A 190 5.17 -29.36 -9.75
N GLU A 191 6.25 -30.12 -9.92
CA GLU A 191 7.34 -29.77 -10.83
C GLU A 191 6.90 -29.70 -12.29
N MET A 192 5.97 -30.56 -12.72
CA MET A 192 5.40 -30.49 -14.07
C MET A 192 4.63 -29.18 -14.26
N VAL A 193 3.80 -28.79 -13.30
CA VAL A 193 3.07 -27.50 -13.33
C VAL A 193 4.07 -26.34 -13.41
N TYR A 194 5.11 -26.36 -12.57
CA TYR A 194 6.17 -25.35 -12.62
C TYR A 194 6.87 -25.30 -13.98
N LYS A 195 7.32 -26.44 -14.52
CA LYS A 195 8.01 -26.51 -15.81
C LYS A 195 7.14 -25.98 -16.95
N ASN A 196 5.86 -26.33 -16.95
CA ASN A 196 4.90 -25.85 -17.95
C ASN A 196 4.74 -24.33 -17.86
N ILE A 197 4.43 -23.78 -16.67
CA ILE A 197 4.25 -22.34 -16.50
C ILE A 197 5.54 -21.57 -16.80
N HIS A 198 6.66 -22.02 -16.25
CA HIS A 198 7.97 -21.39 -16.44
C HIS A 198 8.44 -21.42 -17.91
N GLY A 199 8.17 -22.52 -18.62
CA GLY A 199 8.46 -22.65 -20.05
C GLY A 199 7.72 -21.61 -20.90
N HIS A 200 6.44 -21.39 -20.63
CA HIS A 200 5.63 -20.38 -21.33
C HIS A 200 6.07 -18.94 -20.98
N LEU A 201 6.54 -18.70 -19.74
CA LEU A 201 7.02 -17.39 -19.31
C LEU A 201 8.38 -17.00 -19.91
N LYS A 202 9.26 -17.97 -20.19
CA LYS A 202 10.57 -17.72 -20.80
C LYS A 202 10.50 -17.14 -22.21
N GLY A 203 9.40 -17.35 -22.93
CA GLY A 203 9.19 -16.83 -24.28
C GLY A 203 8.67 -15.40 -24.35
N LEU A 204 8.37 -14.75 -23.22
CA LEU A 204 7.67 -13.46 -23.19
C LEU A 204 8.58 -12.28 -22.82
N PRO A 205 8.46 -11.13 -23.54
CA PRO A 205 9.12 -9.89 -23.14
C PRO A 205 8.70 -9.45 -21.73
N HIS A 206 9.62 -8.88 -20.94
CA HIS A 206 9.39 -8.48 -19.55
C HIS A 206 8.22 -7.50 -19.33
N GLN A 207 7.78 -6.76 -20.36
CA GLN A 207 6.70 -5.77 -20.27
C GLN A 207 5.28 -6.38 -20.39
N ASP A 208 5.13 -7.60 -20.92
CA ASP A 208 3.83 -8.25 -21.17
C ASP A 208 3.46 -9.34 -20.13
N GLN A 209 4.29 -9.50 -19.10
CA GLN A 209 4.21 -10.68 -18.22
C GLN A 209 2.95 -10.71 -17.34
N ASN A 210 2.35 -9.59 -16.96
CA ASN A 210 1.24 -9.61 -15.99
C ASN A 210 -0.06 -10.22 -16.56
N GLY A 211 -0.50 -9.80 -17.76
CA GLY A 211 -1.66 -10.42 -18.42
C GLY A 211 -1.36 -11.84 -18.91
N ALA A 212 -0.13 -12.08 -19.35
CA ALA A 212 0.28 -13.37 -19.85
C ALA A 212 0.40 -14.44 -18.76
N VAL A 213 0.88 -14.10 -17.55
CA VAL A 213 0.95 -15.04 -16.41
C VAL A 213 -0.43 -15.56 -16.06
N MET A 214 -1.41 -14.66 -15.96
CA MET A 214 -2.80 -15.04 -15.65
C MET A 214 -3.38 -15.95 -16.73
N ASN A 215 -3.18 -15.60 -18.02
CA ASN A 215 -3.63 -16.43 -19.14
C ASN A 215 -2.96 -17.81 -19.16
N ILE A 216 -1.66 -17.90 -18.87
CA ILE A 216 -0.93 -19.18 -18.79
C ILE A 216 -1.51 -20.04 -17.67
N ILE A 217 -1.80 -19.46 -16.51
CA ILE A 217 -2.40 -20.19 -15.37
C ILE A 217 -3.84 -20.62 -15.70
N LEU A 218 -4.65 -19.76 -16.33
CA LEU A 218 -6.00 -20.10 -16.80
C LEU A 218 -5.97 -21.29 -17.76
N VAL A 219 -5.15 -21.21 -18.81
CA VAL A 219 -5.02 -22.27 -19.82
C VAL A 219 -4.51 -23.56 -19.18
N SER A 220 -3.54 -23.47 -18.27
CA SER A 220 -3.03 -24.64 -17.55
C SER A 220 -4.12 -25.28 -16.68
N SER A 221 -4.91 -24.47 -15.98
CA SER A 221 -6.01 -24.95 -15.14
C SER A 221 -7.14 -25.57 -15.96
N TYR A 222 -7.49 -24.96 -17.11
CA TYR A 222 -8.47 -25.51 -18.03
C TYR A 222 -8.02 -26.85 -18.66
N ASN A 223 -6.74 -26.94 -19.04
CA ASN A 223 -6.21 -28.18 -19.61
C ASN A 223 -6.21 -29.33 -18.61
N ASP A 224 -6.00 -29.01 -17.33
CA ASP A 224 -6.00 -29.96 -16.22
C ASP A 224 -7.39 -30.46 -15.81
N LEU A 225 -8.47 -29.79 -16.25
CA LEU A 225 -9.82 -30.21 -15.92
C LEU A 225 -10.15 -31.57 -16.54
N PRO A 226 -10.83 -32.46 -15.80
CA PRO A 226 -11.51 -33.60 -16.37
C PRO A 226 -12.44 -33.17 -17.50
N TYR A 227 -12.50 -33.96 -18.58
CA TYR A 227 -13.25 -33.61 -19.78
C TYR A 227 -14.71 -33.22 -19.54
N PRO A 228 -15.50 -33.91 -18.68
CA PRO A 228 -16.89 -33.55 -18.42
C PRO A 228 -17.10 -32.15 -17.79
N LEU A 229 -16.09 -31.62 -17.09
CA LEU A 229 -16.17 -30.32 -16.43
C LEU A 229 -15.91 -29.13 -17.37
N LYS A 230 -15.24 -29.38 -18.51
CA LYS A 230 -14.88 -28.34 -19.48
C LYS A 230 -16.10 -27.61 -20.07
N PRO A 231 -17.14 -28.28 -20.58
CA PRO A 231 -18.32 -27.58 -21.10
C PRO A 231 -19.04 -26.79 -20.00
N CYS A 232 -19.13 -27.32 -18.78
CA CYS A 232 -19.74 -26.63 -17.64
C CYS A 232 -19.04 -25.30 -17.34
N LEU A 233 -17.70 -25.29 -17.29
CA LEU A 233 -16.92 -24.06 -17.10
C LEU A 233 -17.09 -23.08 -18.27
N LEU A 234 -17.06 -23.56 -19.51
CA LEU A 234 -17.21 -22.71 -20.70
C LEU A 234 -18.60 -22.07 -20.77
N TYR A 235 -19.63 -22.75 -20.26
CA TYR A 235 -20.99 -22.23 -20.22
C TYR A 235 -21.11 -20.93 -19.42
N LEU A 236 -20.25 -20.73 -18.41
CA LEU A 236 -20.21 -19.49 -17.62
C LEU A 236 -19.89 -18.26 -18.49
N GLY A 237 -19.25 -18.45 -19.64
CA GLY A 237 -18.97 -17.38 -20.61
C GLY A 237 -20.22 -16.78 -21.27
N HIS A 238 -21.39 -17.40 -21.14
CA HIS A 238 -22.66 -16.82 -21.60
C HIS A 238 -23.17 -15.69 -20.73
N TYR A 239 -22.75 -15.63 -19.46
CA TYR A 239 -23.20 -14.59 -18.54
C TYR A 239 -22.39 -13.30 -18.74
N PRO A 240 -23.03 -12.12 -18.56
CA PRO A 240 -22.30 -10.86 -18.52
C PRO A 240 -21.24 -10.87 -17.44
N LYS A 241 -20.21 -10.06 -17.63
CA LYS A 241 -19.17 -9.86 -16.62
C LYS A 241 -19.80 -9.39 -15.29
N ASP A 242 -19.31 -9.95 -14.19
CA ASP A 242 -19.72 -9.62 -12.81
C ASP A 242 -21.20 -9.95 -12.49
N TRP A 243 -21.84 -10.80 -13.29
CA TRP A 243 -23.23 -11.26 -13.06
C TRP A 243 -23.30 -12.33 -11.97
N GLU A 244 -24.24 -12.20 -11.03
CA GLU A 244 -24.51 -13.21 -10.02
C GLU A 244 -25.38 -14.34 -10.58
N ILE A 245 -24.90 -15.57 -10.48
CA ILE A 245 -25.55 -16.75 -11.06
C ILE A 245 -26.15 -17.60 -9.93
N SER A 246 -27.43 -17.92 -10.05
CA SER A 246 -28.10 -18.85 -9.14
C SER A 246 -27.56 -20.27 -9.32
N LYS A 247 -27.02 -20.89 -8.25
CA LYS A 247 -26.49 -22.27 -8.25
C LYS A 247 -27.49 -23.25 -8.88
N ASN A 248 -28.72 -23.26 -8.41
CA ASN A 248 -29.73 -24.23 -8.83
C ASN A 248 -30.16 -24.02 -10.29
N GLU A 249 -30.17 -22.77 -10.75
CA GLU A 249 -30.50 -22.45 -12.14
C GLU A 249 -29.37 -22.89 -13.07
N LEU A 250 -28.12 -22.60 -12.71
CA LEU A 250 -26.94 -23.02 -13.46
C LEU A 250 -26.89 -24.54 -13.65
N ILE A 251 -27.13 -25.30 -12.58
CA ILE A 251 -27.13 -26.77 -12.64
C ILE A 251 -28.23 -27.28 -13.59
N ARG A 252 -29.45 -26.73 -13.51
CA ARG A 252 -30.53 -27.10 -14.43
C ARG A 252 -30.19 -26.78 -15.89
N LEU A 253 -29.50 -25.68 -16.15
CA LEU A 253 -29.03 -25.33 -17.48
C LEU A 253 -27.97 -26.31 -17.97
N TRP A 254 -27.00 -26.70 -17.14
CA TRP A 254 -26.02 -27.73 -17.51
C TRP A 254 -26.66 -29.08 -17.82
N ILE A 255 -27.71 -29.46 -17.09
CA ILE A 255 -28.50 -30.67 -17.37
C ILE A 255 -29.22 -30.54 -18.71
N ALA A 256 -29.89 -29.41 -18.95
CA ALA A 256 -30.64 -29.17 -20.19
C ALA A 256 -29.75 -29.16 -21.45
N GLU A 257 -28.51 -28.68 -21.31
CA GLU A 257 -27.49 -28.69 -22.38
C GLU A 257 -26.81 -30.07 -22.56
N GLY A 258 -27.14 -31.04 -21.70
CA GLY A 258 -26.57 -32.39 -21.76
C GLY A 258 -25.12 -32.48 -21.29
N PHE A 259 -24.63 -31.53 -20.49
CA PHE A 259 -23.28 -31.56 -19.94
C PHE A 259 -23.15 -32.51 -18.76
N ILE A 260 -24.24 -32.71 -18.03
CA ILE A 260 -24.32 -33.68 -16.94
C ILE A 260 -24.79 -35.02 -17.54
N PRO A 261 -23.99 -36.09 -17.47
CA PRO A 261 -24.38 -37.38 -18.01
C PRO A 261 -25.49 -38.02 -17.16
N GLU A 262 -26.41 -38.72 -17.81
CA GLU A 262 -27.36 -39.59 -17.13
C GLU A 262 -26.61 -40.72 -16.41
N ASN A 263 -27.02 -41.00 -15.18
CA ASN A 263 -26.45 -42.03 -14.34
C ASN A 263 -27.57 -42.75 -13.58
N GLU A 264 -27.52 -44.08 -13.53
CA GLU A 264 -28.51 -44.89 -12.81
C GLU A 264 -28.36 -44.77 -11.28
N GLU A 265 -27.19 -44.37 -10.79
CA GLU A 265 -26.86 -44.30 -9.36
C GLU A 265 -27.15 -42.94 -8.71
N PHE A 266 -27.18 -41.85 -9.49
CA PHE A 266 -27.27 -40.48 -8.96
C PHE A 266 -28.29 -39.64 -9.72
N LEU A 267 -28.97 -38.75 -9.00
CA LEU A 267 -29.75 -37.70 -9.64
C LEU A 267 -28.81 -36.76 -10.40
N MET A 268 -29.26 -36.27 -11.56
CA MET A 268 -28.45 -35.35 -12.37
C MET A 268 -28.17 -34.04 -11.64
N GLU A 269 -29.08 -33.59 -10.77
CA GLU A 269 -28.88 -32.43 -9.90
C GLU A 269 -27.71 -32.65 -8.94
N ASP A 270 -27.64 -33.82 -8.29
CA ASP A 270 -26.56 -34.15 -7.35
C ASP A 270 -25.20 -34.23 -8.09
N LEU A 271 -25.19 -34.82 -9.28
CA LEU A 271 -23.99 -34.81 -10.14
C LEU A 271 -23.60 -33.40 -10.57
N GLY A 272 -24.58 -32.55 -10.86
CA GLY A 272 -24.35 -31.13 -11.16
C GLY A 272 -23.76 -30.36 -9.98
N GLU A 273 -24.18 -30.66 -8.75
CA GLU A 273 -23.58 -30.09 -7.54
C GLU A 273 -22.12 -30.52 -7.39
N ILE A 274 -21.83 -31.82 -7.55
CA ILE A 274 -20.46 -32.36 -7.50
C ILE A 274 -19.57 -31.69 -8.58
N PHE A 275 -20.11 -31.43 -9.76
CA PHE A 275 -19.37 -30.76 -10.83
C PHE A 275 -19.05 -29.31 -10.45
N LEU A 276 -20.02 -28.59 -9.90
CA LEU A 276 -19.83 -27.21 -9.44
C LEU A 276 -18.80 -27.13 -8.31
N GLU A 277 -18.90 -28.01 -7.30
CA GLU A 277 -17.95 -28.10 -6.19
C GLU A 277 -16.53 -28.34 -6.69
N GLN A 278 -16.36 -29.22 -7.67
CA GLN A 278 -15.07 -29.46 -8.30
C GLN A 278 -14.48 -28.22 -8.99
N LEU A 279 -15.31 -27.37 -9.60
CA LEU A 279 -14.84 -26.10 -10.17
C LEU A 279 -14.48 -25.08 -9.09
N ILE A 280 -15.21 -25.06 -7.98
CA ILE A 280 -14.93 -24.22 -6.80
C ILE A 280 -13.61 -24.63 -6.13
N ASP A 281 -13.40 -25.93 -5.90
CA ASP A 281 -12.17 -26.48 -5.29
C ASP A 281 -10.91 -26.16 -6.11
N ARG A 282 -11.08 -25.98 -7.42
CA ARG A 282 -10.01 -25.59 -8.36
C ARG A 282 -9.87 -24.07 -8.49
N SER A 283 -10.63 -23.30 -7.71
CA SER A 283 -10.67 -21.83 -7.73
C SER A 283 -11.07 -21.23 -9.09
N LEU A 284 -11.81 -21.98 -9.92
CA LEU A 284 -12.29 -21.52 -11.23
C LEU A 284 -13.68 -20.87 -11.15
N VAL A 285 -14.40 -21.12 -10.06
CA VAL A 285 -15.68 -20.49 -9.70
C VAL A 285 -15.57 -19.96 -8.27
N GLN A 286 -16.12 -18.78 -8.02
CA GLN A 286 -16.17 -18.15 -6.70
C GLN A 286 -17.62 -18.15 -6.18
N VAL A 287 -17.77 -18.39 -4.87
CA VAL A 287 -19.03 -18.31 -4.11
C VAL A 287 -19.04 -17.05 -3.26
#